data_AF-A0A643K6I7-F1
#
_entry.id   AF-A0A643K6I7-F1
#
_cell.length_a   1.000
_cell.length_b   1.000
_cell.length_c   1.000
_cell.angle_alpha   90.00
_cell.angle_beta   90.00
_cell.angle_gamma   90.00
#
_symmetry.space_group_name_H-M   'P 1'
#
loop_
_entity.id
_entity.type
_entity.pdbx_description
1 polymer ?
#
loop_
_entity_poly.entity_id
_entity_poly.type
_entity_poly.pdbx_seq_one_letter_code
_entity_poly.pdbx_strand_id
1 'polypeptide(L)'
;MDGSVSSGELLDILGDTESRVLLVALCRKSQSAKELGETADLSLPTVYRRLDRLVEFDLVTSATEVRADGTHYRQYECTFDETTVSLSPEGFHVELSVDDDTVLPGRTPSTDD
;
A
#
# COMPACT_ATOMS: atom_id res chain seq x y z
N MET A 1 18.78 -14.97 -4.95
CA MET A 1 17.32 -15.08 -4.80
C MET A 1 16.80 -13.73 -5.24
N ASP A 2 16.53 -13.59 -6.54
CA ASP A 2 16.01 -12.35 -7.10
C ASP A 2 14.61 -12.15 -6.56
N GLY A 3 14.45 -11.12 -5.72
CA GLY A 3 13.16 -10.60 -5.30
C GLY A 3 12.45 -9.86 -6.45
N SER A 4 12.53 -10.40 -7.66
CA SER A 4 11.68 -9.96 -8.75
C SER A 4 10.30 -10.54 -8.45
N VAL A 5 9.49 -9.72 -7.79
CA VAL A 5 8.03 -9.83 -7.82
C VAL A 5 7.61 -10.36 -9.19
N SER A 6 6.94 -11.52 -9.25
CA SER A 6 6.53 -12.07 -10.53
C SER A 6 5.49 -11.13 -11.13
N SER A 7 5.78 -10.53 -12.29
CA SER A 7 4.91 -9.56 -12.95
C SER A 7 3.44 -10.01 -13.05
N GLY A 8 3.20 -11.32 -13.14
CA GLY A 8 1.86 -11.91 -13.12
C GLY A 8 1.10 -11.70 -11.82
N GLU A 9 1.74 -11.84 -10.66
CA GLU A 9 1.06 -11.67 -9.36
C GLU A 9 0.72 -10.21 -9.09
N LEU A 10 1.58 -9.28 -9.52
CA LEU A 10 1.28 -7.84 -9.45
C LEU A 10 0.07 -7.48 -10.33
N LEU A 11 0.01 -8.02 -11.55
CA LEU A 11 -1.14 -7.83 -12.42
C LEU A 11 -2.41 -8.47 -11.88
N ASP A 12 -2.33 -9.62 -11.21
CA ASP A 12 -3.49 -10.25 -10.58
C ASP A 12 -4.07 -9.37 -9.47
N ILE A 13 -3.21 -8.70 -8.70
CA ILE A 13 -3.62 -7.74 -7.66
C ILE A 13 -4.26 -6.50 -8.29
N LEU A 14 -3.64 -5.92 -9.32
CA LEU A 14 -4.21 -4.77 -10.05
C LEU A 14 -5.49 -5.14 -10.82
N GLY A 15 -5.62 -6.42 -11.20
CA GLY A 15 -6.80 -7.00 -11.83
C GLY A 15 -7.96 -7.23 -10.85
N ASP A 16 -7.68 -7.42 -9.56
CA ASP A 16 -8.68 -7.64 -8.52
C ASP A 16 -9.45 -6.35 -8.19
N THR A 17 -10.76 -6.38 -8.42
CA THR A 17 -11.64 -5.22 -8.19
C THR A 17 -11.60 -4.76 -6.73
N GLU A 18 -11.61 -5.70 -5.79
CA GLU A 18 -11.58 -5.38 -4.35
C GLU A 18 -10.23 -4.74 -3.96
N SER A 19 -9.11 -5.25 -4.49
CA SER A 19 -7.78 -4.67 -4.28
C SER A 19 -7.66 -3.26 -4.90
N ARG A 20 -8.21 -3.02 -6.09
CA ARG A 20 -8.26 -1.67 -6.68
C ARG A 20 -9.04 -0.68 -5.81
N VAL A 21 -10.16 -1.10 -5.22
CA VAL A 21 -10.93 -0.24 -4.31
C VAL A 21 -10.11 0.14 -3.10
N LEU A 22 -9.39 -0.82 -2.50
CA LEU A 22 -8.49 -0.56 -1.38
C LEU A 22 -7.34 0.38 -1.75
N LEU A 23 -6.70 0.15 -2.90
CA LEU A 23 -5.64 1.00 -3.43
C LEU A 23 -6.09 2.45 -3.65
N VAL A 24 -7.24 2.64 -4.31
CA VAL A 24 -7.80 3.98 -4.55
C VAL A 24 -8.17 4.68 -3.25
N ALA A 25 -8.68 3.95 -2.25
CA ALA A 25 -8.98 4.50 -0.93
C ALA A 25 -7.69 4.98 -0.23
N LEU A 26 -6.65 4.15 -0.25
CA LEU A 26 -5.33 4.45 0.34
C LEU A 26 -4.57 5.57 -0.36
N CYS A 27 -4.69 5.67 -1.68
CA CYS A 27 -4.10 6.74 -2.48
C CYS A 27 -4.76 8.10 -2.18
N ARG A 28 -6.05 8.11 -1.80
CA ARG A 28 -6.72 9.35 -1.35
C ARG A 28 -6.31 9.77 0.05
N LYS A 29 -6.17 8.81 0.96
CA LYS A 29 -5.81 9.07 2.36
C LYS A 29 -5.32 7.77 3.02
N SER A 30 -4.33 7.90 3.91
CA SER A 30 -3.99 6.82 4.83
C SER A 30 -5.19 6.44 5.71
N GLN A 31 -5.47 5.14 5.78
CA GLN A 31 -6.64 4.58 6.47
C GLN A 31 -6.27 3.29 7.19
N SER A 32 -7.00 2.97 8.25
CA SER A 32 -6.87 1.68 8.94
C SER A 32 -7.56 0.55 8.17
N ALA A 33 -7.15 -0.70 8.41
CA ALA A 33 -7.82 -1.87 7.85
C ALA A 33 -9.34 -1.90 8.15
N LYS A 34 -9.77 -1.29 9.26
CA LYS A 34 -11.18 -1.20 9.63
C LYS A 34 -11.93 -0.24 8.73
N GLU A 35 -11.41 0.97 8.54
CA GLU A 35 -12.02 1.99 7.67
C GLU A 35 -12.04 1.52 6.21
N LEU A 36 -10.99 0.81 5.78
CA LEU A 36 -10.93 0.19 4.46
C LEU A 36 -11.99 -0.88 4.29
N GLY A 37 -12.24 -1.71 5.29
CA GLY A 37 -13.33 -2.69 5.27
C GLY A 37 -14.70 -2.04 5.19
N GLU A 38 -14.92 -0.95 5.94
CA GLU A 38 -16.16 -0.18 5.86
C GLU A 38 -16.32 0.52 4.50
N THR A 39 -15.23 1.01 3.90
CA THR A 39 -15.25 1.71 2.60
C THR A 39 -15.44 0.75 1.43
N ALA A 40 -14.80 -0.41 1.48
CA ALA A 40 -14.84 -1.42 0.43
C ALA A 40 -16.01 -2.41 0.59
N ASP A 41 -16.83 -2.27 1.65
CA ASP A 41 -17.88 -3.23 2.05
C ASP A 41 -17.34 -4.66 2.22
N LEU A 42 -16.12 -4.78 2.74
CA LEU A 42 -15.41 -6.04 2.93
C LEU A 42 -15.30 -6.41 4.40
N SER A 43 -15.32 -7.72 4.68
CA SER A 43 -15.05 -8.21 6.02
C SER A 43 -13.58 -7.96 6.41
N LEU A 44 -13.32 -7.62 7.67
CA LEU A 44 -11.96 -7.40 8.19
C LEU A 44 -10.96 -8.48 7.78
N PRO A 45 -11.25 -9.80 7.88
CA PRO A 45 -10.31 -10.84 7.47
C PRO A 45 -9.95 -10.79 5.99
N THR A 46 -10.92 -10.41 5.15
CA THR A 46 -10.77 -10.26 3.71
C THR A 46 -9.90 -9.05 3.36
N VAL A 47 -10.05 -7.96 4.12
CA VAL A 47 -9.21 -6.77 4.00
C VAL A 47 -7.78 -7.04 4.43
N TYR A 48 -7.57 -7.65 5.60
CA TYR A 48 -6.23 -8.02 6.08
C TYR A 48 -5.49 -8.90 5.07
N ARG A 49 -6.14 -9.94 4.54
CA ARG A 49 -5.52 -10.81 3.53
C ARG A 49 -5.11 -10.06 2.25
N ARG A 50 -5.83 -9.01 1.89
CA ARG A 50 -5.50 -8.17 0.72
C ARG A 50 -4.43 -7.15 1.03
N LEU A 51 -4.49 -6.52 2.19
CA LEU A 51 -3.48 -5.58 2.64
C LEU A 51 -2.13 -6.26 2.84
N ASP A 52 -2.11 -7.45 3.44
CA ASP A 52 -0.88 -8.23 3.60
C ASP A 52 -0.24 -8.51 2.23
N ARG A 53 -1.05 -8.85 1.22
CA ARG A 53 -0.55 -8.94 -0.17
C ARG A 53 -0.03 -7.60 -0.64
N LEU A 54 -0.84 -6.54 -0.62
CA LEU A 54 -0.39 -5.20 -1.06
C LEU A 54 0.93 -4.77 -0.40
N VAL A 55 1.15 -5.14 0.86
CA VAL A 55 2.41 -4.93 1.60
C VAL A 55 3.54 -5.84 1.11
N GLU A 56 3.29 -7.12 0.83
CA GLU A 56 4.29 -8.02 0.22
C GLU A 56 4.79 -7.51 -1.15
N PHE A 57 3.96 -6.77 -1.87
CA PHE A 57 4.28 -6.22 -3.20
C PHE A 57 4.83 -4.77 -3.14
N ASP A 58 5.11 -4.23 -1.95
CA ASP A 58 5.54 -2.84 -1.71
C ASP A 58 4.59 -1.78 -2.33
N LEU A 59 3.34 -2.14 -2.57
CA LEU A 59 2.28 -1.25 -3.08
C LEU A 59 1.69 -0.40 -1.95
N VAL A 60 1.71 -0.92 -0.72
CA VAL A 60 1.17 -0.28 0.47
C VAL A 60 2.14 -0.56 1.60
N THR A 61 2.40 0.43 2.46
CA THR A 61 3.10 0.16 3.72
C THR A 61 2.13 0.24 4.89
N SER A 62 2.48 -0.44 5.98
CA SER A 62 1.70 -0.43 7.22
C SER A 62 2.50 0.22 8.34
N ALA A 63 2.00 1.34 8.86
CA ALA A 63 2.53 2.01 10.04
C ALA A 63 1.69 1.62 11.26
N THR A 64 2.35 1.08 12.30
CA THR A 64 1.66 0.78 13.56
C THR A 64 1.63 2.06 14.41
N GLU A 65 0.46 2.64 14.59
CA GLU A 65 0.28 3.81 15.44
C GLU A 65 -0.24 3.38 16.81
N VAL A 66 0.45 3.82 17.85
CA VAL A 66 0.09 3.56 19.25
C VAL A 66 -0.63 4.80 19.77
N ARG A 67 -1.94 4.69 20.00
CA ARG A 67 -2.68 5.76 20.68
C ARG A 67 -2.37 5.77 22.18
N ALA A 68 -2.53 6.95 22.78
CA ALA A 68 -2.35 7.16 24.22
C ALA A 68 -3.27 6.31 25.11
N ASP A 69 -4.31 5.66 24.57
CA ASP A 69 -5.18 4.74 25.34
C ASP A 69 -4.71 3.27 25.35
N GLY A 70 -3.67 2.92 24.58
CA GLY A 70 -3.15 1.56 24.46
C GLY A 70 -3.77 0.73 23.33
N THR A 71 -4.73 1.26 22.57
CA THR A 71 -5.22 0.62 21.34
C THR A 71 -4.20 0.79 20.21
N HIS A 72 -3.58 -0.32 19.80
CA HIS A 72 -2.71 -0.37 18.64
C HIS A 72 -3.57 -0.56 17.39
N TYR A 73 -3.49 0.36 16.44
CA TYR A 73 -4.08 0.15 15.12
C TYR A 73 -3.03 0.31 14.04
N ARG A 74 -3.13 -0.53 13.00
CA ARG A 74 -2.30 -0.42 11.81
C ARG A 74 -2.96 0.55 10.85
N GLN A 75 -2.27 1.65 10.56
CA GLN A 75 -2.59 2.51 9.43
C GLN A 75 -1.86 1.98 8.21
N TYR A 76 -2.53 2.07 7.08
CA TYR A 76 -1.99 1.70 5.80
C TYR A 76 -1.91 2.96 4.97
N GLU A 77 -0.84 3.08 4.19
CA GLU A 77 -0.60 4.21 3.30
C GLU A 77 -0.08 3.69 1.95
N CYS A 78 -0.54 4.33 0.87
CA CYS A 78 -0.10 3.99 -0.47
C CYS A 78 1.32 4.52 -0.66
N THR A 79 2.22 3.65 -1.13
CA THR A 79 3.63 3.97 -1.35
C THR A 79 4.00 4.16 -2.81
N PHE A 80 3.06 3.98 -3.74
CA PHE A 80 3.26 4.21 -5.16
C PHE A 80 2.11 5.02 -5.73
N ASP A 81 2.38 5.73 -6.82
CA ASP A 81 1.41 6.56 -7.52
C ASP A 81 1.20 6.09 -8.96
N GLU A 82 2.23 5.50 -9.56
CA GLU A 82 2.19 5.05 -10.95
C GLU A 82 2.75 3.63 -11.12
N THR A 83 2.09 2.83 -11.95
CA THR A 83 2.59 1.52 -12.39
C THR A 83 2.81 1.57 -13.90
N THR A 84 4.06 1.36 -14.32
CA THR A 84 4.42 1.28 -15.74
C THR A 84 4.57 -0.18 -16.15
N VAL A 85 3.83 -0.56 -17.19
CA VAL A 85 3.86 -1.91 -17.76
C VAL A 85 4.46 -1.82 -19.17
N SER A 86 5.61 -2.43 -19.36
CA SER A 86 6.38 -2.40 -20.60
C SER A 86 6.44 -3.78 -21.24
N LEU A 87 6.03 -3.88 -22.51
CA LEU A 87 6.14 -5.09 -23.32
C LEU A 87 7.25 -4.90 -24.35
N SER A 88 8.29 -5.72 -24.26
CA SER A 88 9.41 -5.72 -25.19
C SER A 88 9.62 -7.12 -25.81
N PRO A 89 10.45 -7.26 -26.86
CA PRO A 89 10.83 -8.57 -27.39
C PRO A 89 11.53 -9.46 -26.36
N GLU A 90 12.05 -8.86 -25.27
CA GLU A 90 12.78 -9.50 -24.20
C GLU A 90 11.84 -10.03 -23.10
N GLY A 91 10.58 -9.54 -23.06
CA GLY A 91 9.55 -10.04 -22.17
C GLY A 91 8.60 -8.96 -21.66
N PHE A 92 7.97 -9.28 -20.53
CA PHE A 92 6.99 -8.44 -19.84
C PHE A 92 7.63 -7.83 -18.59
N HIS A 93 7.78 -6.51 -18.56
CA HIS A 93 8.40 -5.78 -17.47
C HIS A 93 7.37 -4.90 -16.77
N VAL A 94 7.43 -4.87 -15.44
CA VAL A 94 6.56 -4.01 -14.64
C VAL A 94 7.40 -3.24 -13.65
N GLU A 95 7.24 -1.94 -13.66
CA GLU A 95 7.93 -1.00 -12.78
C GLU A 95 6.91 -0.21 -11.98
N LEU A 96 7.19 -0.04 -10.69
CA LEU A 96 6.43 0.80 -9.79
C LEU A 96 7.20 2.10 -9.57
N SER A 97 6.53 3.23 -9.81
CA SER A 97 7.07 4.55 -9.56
C SER A 97 6.36 5.16 -8.35
N VAL A 98 7.16 5.68 -7.44
CA VAL A 98 6.70 6.46 -6.28
C VAL A 98 6.91 7.92 -6.64
N ASP A 99 5.87 8.74 -6.60
CA ASP A 99 6.06 10.18 -6.69
C ASP A 99 6.67 10.64 -5.36
N ASP A 100 7.86 11.25 -5.41
CA ASP A 100 8.55 11.80 -4.24
C ASP A 100 7.79 13.01 -3.64
N ASP A 101 6.60 13.33 -4.15
CA ASP A 101 5.73 14.40 -3.66
C ASP A 101 5.05 14.05 -2.32
N THR A 102 5.24 12.83 -1.79
CA THR A 102 5.03 12.58 -0.35
C THR A 102 6.21 13.11 0.45
N VAL A 103 6.41 14.44 0.39
CA VAL A 103 7.28 15.15 1.31
C VAL A 103 6.70 14.94 2.71
N LEU A 104 7.28 14.03 3.50
CA LEU A 104 7.03 13.94 4.93
C LEU A 104 7.24 15.34 5.54
N PRO A 105 6.20 16.04 6.04
CA PRO A 105 6.43 17.26 6.78
C PRO A 105 7.02 16.89 8.14
N GLY A 106 8.33 17.06 8.27
CA GLY A 106 8.97 17.33 9.55
C GLY A 106 9.42 16.10 10.35
N ARG A 107 10.63 15.63 10.04
CA ARG A 107 11.59 15.46 11.14
C ARG A 107 11.95 16.86 11.62
N THR A 108 11.28 17.36 12.66
CA THR A 108 11.93 18.37 13.47
C THR A 108 13.12 17.69 14.14
N PRO A 109 14.36 18.18 13.97
CA PRO A 109 15.44 17.76 14.84
C PRO A 109 15.04 18.21 16.25
N SER A 110 14.84 17.24 17.14
CA SER A 110 14.71 17.50 18.57
C SER A 110 15.85 18.41 19.01
N THR A 111 15.48 19.61 19.42
CA THR A 111 16.30 20.49 20.27
C THR A 111 15.50 20.70 21.55
N ASP A 112 16.23 20.81 22.66
CA ASP A 112 15.86 20.85 24.10
C ASP A 112 15.76 19.47 24.76
N ASP A 113 16.55 19.13 25.80
CA ASP A 113 17.47 19.90 26.67
C ASP A 113 18.61 18.97 27.17
#